data_AF-A0AAD5RAS2-F1
#
_entry.id   AF-A0AAD5RAS2-F1
#
_cell.length_a   1.000
_cell.length_b   1.000
_cell.length_c   1.000
_cell.angle_alpha   90.00
_cell.angle_beta   90.00
_cell.angle_gamma   90.00
#
_symmetry.space_group_name_H-M   'P 1'
#
loop_
_entity.id
_entity.type
_entity.pdbx_description
1 polymer ?
#
loop_
_entity_poly.entity_id
_entity_poly.type
_entity_poly.pdbx_seq_one_letter_code
_entity_poly.pdbx_strand_id
1 'polypeptide(L)'
;MTYLNPKQKLALLFLYSEEIKKRLTPIYYSPETIGLLRELLDLNKFDEICLFSANETEFAENLWNSLVTSPMNSALYDTILSYLHPIDKELHAVLCCITENDSRSNFRLVLSNLDDFWTHLNVESTITFFKKMKCYGPVISRLELGLEGVQDESTKKKLVLRIIPMVGANAVTDLMRSIYDNSEEAAAFVNKLRPDFLRFYKLVDKERDSPRGVITFCPLNMSIEDVLDPSAGSKYEINLNYEDIPCSSVGSDSVMSRLLKSIDRREFEETPILLRDYQKELCESSLLGINTIIAAPTGSGKTVVAAYIIKNHLENLERSDRKPKVR
;
A
#
# COMPACT_ATOMS: atom_id res chain seq x y z
N MET A 1 -9.22 19.30 4.68
CA MET A 1 -9.01 18.08 3.87
C MET A 1 -8.85 18.51 2.42
N THR A 2 -7.63 18.46 1.87
CA THR A 2 -7.43 18.81 0.45
C THR A 2 -7.80 17.60 -0.40
N TYR A 3 -8.87 17.74 -1.18
CA TYR A 3 -9.37 16.68 -2.06
C TYR A 3 -8.39 16.41 -3.21
N LEU A 4 -8.14 15.13 -3.51
CA LEU A 4 -7.44 14.73 -4.73
C LEU A 4 -8.30 15.10 -5.95
N ASN A 5 -7.68 15.67 -6.98
CA ASN A 5 -8.37 15.93 -8.24
C ASN A 5 -8.62 14.60 -9.01
N PRO A 6 -9.48 14.59 -10.04
CA PRO A 6 -9.80 13.37 -10.78
C PRO A 6 -8.57 12.64 -11.36
N LYS A 7 -7.59 13.38 -11.89
CA LYS A 7 -6.35 12.80 -12.41
C LYS A 7 -5.55 12.08 -11.32
N GLN A 8 -5.44 12.69 -10.14
CA GLN A 8 -4.74 12.12 -8.99
C GLN A 8 -5.47 10.88 -8.44
N LYS A 9 -6.81 10.89 -8.40
CA LYS A 9 -7.62 9.73 -8.01
C LYS A 9 -7.34 8.54 -8.93
N LEU A 10 -7.32 8.74 -10.25
CA LEU A 10 -7.04 7.69 -11.23
C LEU A 10 -5.59 7.19 -11.14
N ALA A 11 -4.62 8.10 -10.99
CA ALA A 11 -3.23 7.75 -10.77
C ALA A 11 -3.06 6.85 -9.54
N LEU A 12 -3.79 7.15 -8.46
CA LEU A 12 -3.77 6.34 -7.25
C LEU A 12 -4.36 4.95 -7.46
N LEU A 13 -5.52 4.85 -8.13
CA LEU A 13 -6.10 3.55 -8.48
C LEU A 13 -5.16 2.70 -9.32
N PHE A 14 -4.46 3.32 -10.28
CA PHE A 14 -3.46 2.64 -11.09
C PHE A 14 -2.30 2.10 -10.24
N LEU A 15 -1.82 2.90 -9.28
CA LEU A 15 -0.76 2.46 -8.39
C LEU A 15 -1.15 1.22 -7.59
N TYR A 16 -2.42 1.06 -7.19
CA TYR A 16 -2.93 -0.08 -6.41
C TYR A 16 -3.76 -1.09 -7.21
N SER A 17 -3.63 -1.09 -8.54
CA SER A 17 -4.50 -1.89 -9.42
C SER A 17 -4.44 -3.40 -9.15
N GLU A 18 -3.27 -3.92 -8.78
CA GLU A 18 -3.09 -5.37 -8.57
C GLU A 18 -3.84 -5.85 -7.32
N GLU A 19 -3.78 -5.08 -6.24
CA GLU A 19 -4.49 -5.38 -5.01
C GLU A 19 -5.99 -5.23 -5.22
N ILE A 20 -6.41 -4.19 -5.95
CA ILE A 20 -7.82 -4.01 -6.31
C ILE A 20 -8.31 -5.21 -7.13
N LYS A 21 -7.58 -5.62 -8.19
CA LYS A 21 -7.91 -6.79 -9.01
C LYS A 21 -8.04 -8.06 -8.19
N LYS A 22 -7.13 -8.31 -7.24
CA LYS A 22 -7.25 -9.44 -6.30
C LYS A 22 -8.54 -9.42 -5.48
N ARG A 23 -9.10 -8.25 -5.19
CA ARG A 23 -10.38 -8.11 -4.48
C ARG A 23 -11.58 -8.14 -5.42
N LEU A 24 -11.38 -8.14 -6.74
CA LEU A 24 -12.43 -8.35 -7.75
C LEU A 24 -12.60 -9.83 -8.12
N THR A 25 -11.59 -10.68 -7.93
CA THR A 25 -11.69 -12.14 -8.17
C THR A 25 -12.87 -12.83 -7.47
N PRO A 26 -13.31 -12.44 -6.25
CA PRO A 26 -14.52 -12.99 -5.62
C PRO A 26 -15.79 -12.95 -6.46
N ILE A 27 -15.95 -11.89 -7.27
CA ILE A 27 -17.14 -11.65 -8.08
C ILE A 27 -17.29 -12.74 -9.15
N TYR A 28 -16.20 -13.39 -9.57
CA TYR A 28 -16.25 -14.50 -10.51
C TYR A 28 -17.12 -15.67 -10.02
N TYR A 29 -17.05 -16.00 -8.72
CA TYR A 29 -17.84 -17.09 -8.13
C TYR A 29 -19.22 -16.64 -7.64
N SER A 30 -19.38 -15.34 -7.38
CA SER A 30 -20.61 -14.73 -6.86
C SER A 30 -20.93 -13.45 -7.64
N PRO A 31 -21.40 -13.55 -8.91
CA PRO A 31 -21.63 -12.39 -9.77
C PRO A 31 -22.63 -11.36 -9.18
N GLU A 32 -23.53 -11.80 -8.31
CA GLU A 32 -24.46 -10.95 -7.56
C GLU A 32 -23.78 -9.90 -6.67
N THR A 33 -22.51 -10.12 -6.30
CA THR A 33 -21.74 -9.23 -5.42
C THR A 33 -21.15 -8.01 -6.14
N ILE A 34 -21.27 -7.91 -7.47
CA ILE A 34 -20.73 -6.78 -8.24
C ILE A 34 -21.28 -5.41 -7.76
N GLY A 35 -22.53 -5.37 -7.29
CA GLY A 35 -23.16 -4.18 -6.73
C GLY A 35 -22.99 -2.94 -7.61
N LEU A 36 -22.54 -1.84 -7.00
CA LEU A 36 -22.37 -0.53 -7.65
C LEU A 36 -21.34 -0.52 -8.78
N LEU A 37 -20.41 -1.49 -8.84
CA LEU A 37 -19.44 -1.56 -9.94
C LEU A 37 -20.14 -1.84 -11.28
N ARG A 38 -21.32 -2.47 -11.26
CA ARG A 38 -22.10 -2.75 -12.47
C ARG A 38 -22.59 -1.47 -13.15
N GLU A 39 -22.85 -0.42 -12.38
CA GLU A 39 -23.31 0.87 -12.90
C GLU A 39 -22.25 1.60 -13.72
N LEU A 40 -20.97 1.23 -13.56
CA LEU A 40 -19.86 1.80 -14.32
C LEU A 40 -19.61 1.10 -15.65
N LEU A 41 -20.28 -0.03 -15.92
CA LEU A 41 -20.07 -0.84 -17.11
C LEU A 41 -21.18 -0.61 -18.14
N ASP A 42 -20.84 -0.77 -19.42
CA ASP A 42 -21.83 -0.78 -20.49
C ASP A 42 -22.82 -1.93 -20.34
N LEU A 43 -24.02 -1.76 -20.90
CA LEU A 43 -25.06 -2.78 -20.94
C LEU A 43 -24.50 -4.08 -21.53
N ASN A 44 -24.73 -5.19 -20.83
CA ASN A 44 -24.24 -6.55 -21.14
C ASN A 44 -22.72 -6.76 -21.01
N LYS A 45 -21.92 -5.72 -20.76
CA LYS A 45 -20.46 -5.87 -20.70
C LYS A 45 -20.01 -6.79 -19.58
N PHE A 46 -20.67 -6.70 -18.44
CA PHE A 46 -20.42 -7.60 -17.32
C PHE A 46 -20.71 -9.06 -17.68
N ASP A 47 -21.85 -9.30 -18.33
CA ASP A 47 -22.27 -10.65 -18.70
C ASP A 47 -21.32 -11.26 -19.74
N GLU A 48 -20.81 -10.45 -20.69
CA GLU A 48 -19.73 -10.85 -21.60
C GLU A 48 -18.46 -11.28 -20.82
N ILE A 49 -18.01 -10.48 -19.87
CA ILE A 49 -16.79 -10.78 -19.10
C ILE A 49 -16.97 -12.09 -18.32
N CYS A 50 -18.13 -12.32 -17.71
CA CYS A 50 -18.46 -13.57 -17.03
C CYS A 50 -18.42 -14.78 -17.97
N LEU A 51 -18.92 -14.64 -19.21
CA LEU A 51 -18.98 -15.72 -20.19
C LEU A 51 -17.62 -16.06 -20.82
N PHE A 52 -16.78 -15.07 -21.07
CA PHE A 52 -15.54 -15.23 -21.83
C PHE A 52 -14.29 -15.44 -20.98
N SER A 53 -14.34 -15.23 -19.67
CA SER A 53 -13.16 -15.38 -18.80
C SER A 53 -12.95 -16.84 -18.39
N ALA A 54 -11.76 -17.39 -18.63
CA ALA A 54 -11.45 -18.79 -18.36
C ALA A 54 -11.18 -19.08 -16.88
N ASN A 55 -10.73 -18.08 -16.12
CA ASN A 55 -10.43 -18.18 -14.69
C ASN A 55 -10.66 -16.85 -13.96
N GLU A 56 -10.61 -16.88 -12.63
CA GLU A 56 -10.88 -15.73 -11.76
C GLU A 56 -9.88 -14.58 -11.94
N THR A 57 -8.64 -14.87 -12.32
CA THR A 57 -7.60 -13.86 -12.54
C THR A 57 -7.84 -13.11 -13.85
N GLU A 58 -8.12 -13.84 -14.93
CA GLU A 58 -8.50 -13.27 -16.22
C GLU A 58 -9.80 -12.46 -16.11
N PHE A 59 -10.77 -12.97 -15.36
CA PHE A 59 -12.01 -12.25 -15.06
C PHE A 59 -11.73 -10.91 -14.37
N ALA A 60 -10.92 -10.91 -13.31
CA ALA A 60 -10.60 -9.68 -12.58
C ALA A 60 -9.83 -8.67 -13.45
N GLU A 61 -8.93 -9.15 -14.31
CA GLU A 61 -8.22 -8.31 -15.29
C GLU A 61 -9.18 -7.66 -16.29
N ASN A 62 -10.07 -8.45 -16.91
CA ASN A 62 -11.04 -7.97 -17.88
C ASN A 62 -12.07 -7.01 -17.26
N LEU A 63 -12.51 -7.30 -16.04
CA LEU A 63 -13.39 -6.43 -15.26
C LEU A 63 -12.70 -5.10 -14.96
N TRP A 64 -11.47 -5.13 -14.44
CA TRP A 64 -10.71 -3.92 -14.16
C TRP A 64 -10.49 -3.06 -15.40
N ASN A 65 -10.08 -3.67 -16.52
CA ASN A 65 -9.87 -2.96 -17.77
C ASN A 65 -11.15 -2.30 -18.29
N SER A 66 -12.30 -2.94 -18.10
CA SER A 66 -13.60 -2.36 -18.47
C SER A 66 -14.02 -1.23 -17.54
N LEU A 67 -13.72 -1.33 -16.24
CA LEU A 67 -14.00 -0.28 -15.26
C LEU A 67 -13.13 0.98 -15.50
N VAL A 68 -11.85 0.81 -15.80
CA VAL A 68 -10.91 1.93 -16.02
C VAL A 68 -11.16 2.66 -17.33
N THR A 69 -11.61 1.95 -18.36
CA THR A 69 -11.96 2.54 -19.66
C THR A 69 -13.37 3.15 -19.69
N SER A 70 -14.15 2.99 -18.62
CA SER A 70 -15.50 3.53 -18.51
C SER A 70 -15.53 5.06 -18.70
N PRO A 71 -16.51 5.59 -19.44
CA PRO A 71 -16.72 7.03 -19.55
C PRO A 71 -17.08 7.68 -18.19
N MET A 72 -17.48 6.88 -17.18
CA MET A 72 -17.79 7.33 -15.82
C MET A 72 -16.56 7.34 -14.90
N ASN A 73 -15.37 7.59 -15.45
CA ASN A 73 -14.10 7.61 -14.71
C ASN A 73 -14.08 8.57 -13.50
N SER A 74 -14.92 9.60 -13.51
CA SER A 74 -15.07 10.56 -12.41
C SER A 74 -15.70 9.93 -11.16
N ALA A 75 -16.54 8.90 -11.33
CA ALA A 75 -17.16 8.13 -10.25
C ALA A 75 -16.34 6.88 -9.86
N LEU A 76 -15.48 6.38 -10.75
CA LEU A 76 -14.74 5.11 -10.58
C LEU A 76 -14.06 4.99 -9.21
N TYR A 77 -13.34 6.03 -8.78
CA TYR A 77 -12.64 6.03 -7.50
C TYR A 77 -13.59 5.89 -6.31
N ASP A 78 -14.67 6.66 -6.27
CA ASP A 78 -15.61 6.64 -5.16
C ASP A 78 -16.40 5.32 -5.13
N THR A 79 -16.69 4.73 -6.30
CA THR A 79 -17.30 3.39 -6.40
C THR A 79 -16.35 2.28 -5.95
N ILE A 80 -15.07 2.33 -6.33
CA ILE A 80 -14.07 1.35 -5.88
C ILE A 80 -13.88 1.44 -4.36
N LEU A 81 -13.81 2.65 -3.80
CA LEU A 81 -13.78 2.81 -2.34
C LEU A 81 -15.02 2.19 -1.69
N SER A 82 -16.22 2.48 -2.20
CA SER A 82 -17.47 1.93 -1.67
C SER A 82 -17.49 0.40 -1.71
N TYR A 83 -16.96 -0.20 -2.78
CA TYR A 83 -16.79 -1.65 -2.92
C TYR A 83 -15.78 -2.23 -1.92
N LEU A 84 -14.63 -1.59 -1.76
CA LEU A 84 -13.57 -2.06 -0.87
C LEU A 84 -13.91 -1.90 0.62
N HIS A 85 -14.75 -0.93 0.98
CA HIS A 85 -15.10 -0.65 2.38
C HIS A 85 -15.52 -1.88 3.20
N PRO A 86 -16.46 -2.73 2.73
CA PRO A 86 -16.82 -3.97 3.43
C PRO A 86 -15.83 -5.14 3.23
N ILE A 87 -15.03 -5.13 2.15
CA ILE A 87 -14.23 -6.29 1.72
C ILE A 87 -12.81 -6.24 2.28
N ASP A 88 -12.17 -5.07 2.21
CA ASP A 88 -10.79 -4.85 2.63
C ASP A 88 -10.66 -3.46 3.23
N LYS A 89 -10.87 -3.40 4.56
CA LYS A 89 -10.78 -2.15 5.33
C LYS A 89 -9.38 -1.55 5.30
N GLU A 90 -8.33 -2.36 5.16
CA GLU A 90 -6.95 -1.88 5.13
C GLU A 90 -6.66 -1.19 3.80
N LEU A 91 -6.97 -1.84 2.67
CA LEU A 91 -6.80 -1.25 1.34
C LEU A 91 -7.71 -0.03 1.14
N HIS A 92 -8.96 -0.10 1.61
CA HIS A 92 -9.86 1.05 1.65
C HIS A 92 -9.22 2.21 2.42
N ALA A 93 -8.70 1.95 3.63
CA ALA A 93 -8.05 2.98 4.42
C ALA A 93 -6.79 3.54 3.74
N VAL A 94 -5.97 2.72 3.09
CA VAL A 94 -4.81 3.19 2.31
C VAL A 94 -5.24 4.19 1.22
N LEU A 95 -6.29 3.85 0.46
CA LEU A 95 -6.78 4.70 -0.61
C LEU A 95 -7.48 5.97 -0.08
N CYS A 96 -8.16 5.91 1.07
CA CYS A 96 -8.79 7.06 1.73
C CYS A 96 -7.80 7.96 2.48
N CYS A 97 -6.74 7.39 3.05
CA CYS A 97 -5.82 8.03 3.99
C CYS A 97 -4.50 8.48 3.35
N ILE A 98 -4.57 8.94 2.10
CA ILE A 98 -3.58 9.89 1.61
C ILE A 98 -3.76 11.20 2.42
N THR A 99 -3.11 11.22 3.59
CA THR A 99 -3.33 12.12 4.73
C THR A 99 -2.49 13.40 4.61
N GLU A 100 -2.54 14.24 5.64
CA GLU A 100 -1.66 15.41 5.81
C GLU A 100 -0.15 15.04 5.73
N ASN A 101 0.26 13.79 5.94
CA ASN A 101 1.65 13.36 5.74
C ASN A 101 2.06 13.30 4.26
N ASP A 102 1.10 13.18 3.35
CA ASP A 102 1.30 13.26 1.91
C ASP A 102 1.63 14.70 1.46
N SER A 103 1.23 15.69 2.28
CA SER A 103 1.67 17.08 2.13
C SER A 103 3.12 17.28 2.53
N ARG A 104 3.67 16.43 3.40
CA ARG A 104 5.11 16.46 3.70
C ARG A 104 5.86 16.08 2.44
N SER A 105 5.58 14.92 1.85
CA SER A 105 6.31 14.40 0.70
C SER A 105 5.99 15.12 -0.62
N ASN A 106 4.92 15.92 -0.69
CA ASN A 106 4.40 16.49 -1.92
C ASN A 106 4.03 15.41 -2.97
N PHE A 107 3.58 14.24 -2.55
CA PHE A 107 3.27 13.11 -3.43
C PHE A 107 2.22 13.43 -4.51
N ARG A 108 1.37 14.43 -4.28
CA ARG A 108 0.48 15.01 -5.30
C ARG A 108 1.19 15.41 -6.59
N LEU A 109 2.46 15.83 -6.51
CA LEU A 109 3.27 16.16 -7.68
C LEU A 109 3.50 14.92 -8.56
N VAL A 110 3.77 13.78 -7.93
CA VAL A 110 3.91 12.48 -8.60
C VAL A 110 2.59 12.07 -9.22
N LEU A 111 1.50 12.06 -8.44
CA LEU A 111 0.17 11.68 -8.94
C LEU A 111 -0.29 12.57 -10.11
N SER A 112 0.07 13.84 -10.12
CA SER A 112 -0.31 14.77 -11.20
C SER A 112 0.50 14.58 -12.47
N ASN A 113 1.70 14.00 -12.39
CA ASN A 113 2.62 13.80 -13.51
C ASN A 113 3.07 12.33 -13.61
N LEU A 114 2.16 11.41 -13.29
CA LEU A 114 2.47 10.00 -13.12
C LEU A 114 3.13 9.41 -14.37
N ASP A 115 2.65 9.74 -15.57
CA ASP A 115 3.17 9.21 -16.83
C ASP A 115 4.64 9.58 -17.07
N ASP A 116 5.01 10.83 -16.77
CA ASP A 116 6.39 11.29 -16.92
C ASP A 116 7.31 10.65 -15.88
N PHE A 117 6.88 10.61 -14.60
CA PHE A 117 7.60 9.89 -13.55
C PHE A 117 7.76 8.41 -13.91
N TRP A 118 6.71 7.77 -14.39
CA TRP A 118 6.70 6.37 -14.81
C TRP A 118 7.68 6.09 -15.93
N THR A 119 7.76 6.99 -16.91
CA THR A 119 8.63 6.87 -18.08
C THR A 119 10.11 6.96 -17.68
N HIS A 120 10.47 7.91 -16.82
CA HIS A 120 11.86 8.17 -16.46
C HIS A 120 12.35 7.45 -15.19
N LEU A 121 11.45 6.78 -14.46
CA LEU A 121 11.80 5.99 -13.28
C LEU A 121 12.61 4.74 -13.67
N ASN A 122 13.84 4.65 -13.15
CA ASN A 122 14.61 3.43 -13.08
C ASN A 122 14.59 2.89 -11.65
N VAL A 123 14.08 1.67 -11.48
CA VAL A 123 13.89 1.03 -10.16
C VAL A 123 15.21 0.80 -9.45
N GLU A 124 16.20 0.21 -10.13
CA GLU A 124 17.49 -0.18 -9.54
C GLU A 124 18.30 1.05 -9.10
N SER A 125 18.40 2.06 -9.96
CA SER A 125 19.08 3.33 -9.65
C SER A 125 18.40 4.04 -8.48
N THR A 126 17.07 4.05 -8.44
CA THR A 126 16.31 4.72 -7.38
C THR A 126 16.48 4.03 -6.04
N ILE A 127 16.39 2.70 -5.99
CA ILE A 127 16.63 1.94 -4.75
C ILE A 127 18.07 2.14 -4.27
N THR A 128 19.04 2.07 -5.18
CA THR A 128 20.46 2.31 -4.86
C THR A 128 20.69 3.71 -4.30
N PHE A 129 19.98 4.71 -4.84
CA PHE A 129 20.03 6.07 -4.34
C PHE A 129 19.40 6.19 -2.94
N PHE A 130 18.19 5.67 -2.75
CA PHE A 130 17.48 5.69 -1.47
C PHE A 130 18.22 4.95 -0.35
N LYS A 131 18.97 3.88 -0.66
CA LYS A 131 19.82 3.18 0.32
C LYS A 131 20.90 4.06 0.95
N LYS A 132 21.32 5.13 0.27
CA LYS A 132 22.32 6.07 0.80
C LYS A 132 21.73 6.94 1.91
N MET A 133 20.40 7.03 2.01
CA MET A 133 19.69 7.86 2.97
C MET A 133 19.36 7.06 4.23
N LYS A 134 19.95 7.45 5.37
CA LYS A 134 19.78 6.73 6.65
C LYS A 134 18.32 6.65 7.09
N CYS A 135 17.55 7.73 6.93
CA CYS A 135 16.13 7.82 7.31
C CYS A 135 15.24 6.85 6.50
N TYR A 136 15.70 6.36 5.35
CA TYR A 136 14.90 5.52 4.45
C TYR A 136 15.02 4.03 4.77
N GLY A 137 16.02 3.63 5.56
CA GLY A 137 16.40 2.24 5.83
C GLY A 137 15.22 1.29 6.10
N PRO A 138 14.36 1.56 7.11
CA PRO A 138 13.25 0.66 7.45
C PRO A 138 12.25 0.44 6.31
N VAL A 139 11.97 1.48 5.52
CA VAL A 139 11.02 1.41 4.40
C VAL A 139 11.66 0.68 3.22
N ILE A 140 12.93 0.96 2.93
CA ILE A 140 13.66 0.34 1.82
C ILE A 140 13.87 -1.15 2.06
N SER A 141 14.21 -1.58 3.28
CA SER A 141 14.33 -3.01 3.58
C SER A 141 13.02 -3.77 3.32
N ARG A 142 11.86 -3.17 3.60
CA ARG A 142 10.56 -3.79 3.28
C ARG A 142 10.24 -3.75 1.79
N LEU A 143 10.60 -2.68 1.09
CA LEU A 143 10.49 -2.62 -0.35
C LEU A 143 11.31 -3.73 -1.02
N GLU A 144 12.54 -3.98 -0.58
CA GLU A 144 13.38 -5.05 -1.12
C GLU A 144 12.77 -6.44 -0.92
N LEU A 145 12.20 -6.71 0.26
CA LEU A 145 11.44 -7.93 0.51
C LEU A 145 10.22 -8.05 -0.42
N GLY A 146 9.49 -6.94 -0.63
CA GLY A 146 8.34 -6.92 -1.55
C GLY A 146 8.70 -7.04 -3.04
N LEU A 147 9.95 -6.76 -3.40
CA LEU A 147 10.50 -6.91 -4.75
C LEU A 147 11.10 -8.30 -5.00
N GLU A 148 11.32 -9.10 -3.96
CA GLU A 148 11.86 -10.45 -4.07
C GLU A 148 10.95 -11.32 -4.94
N GLY A 149 11.51 -11.95 -5.98
CA GLY A 149 10.77 -12.78 -6.92
C GLY A 149 9.92 -12.02 -7.96
N VAL A 150 9.85 -10.68 -7.91
CA VAL A 150 9.08 -9.88 -8.87
C VAL A 150 9.87 -9.68 -10.17
N GLN A 151 9.38 -10.26 -11.27
CA GLN A 151 9.99 -10.09 -12.59
C GLN A 151 9.40 -8.90 -13.38
N ASP A 152 8.11 -8.60 -13.17
CA ASP A 152 7.42 -7.55 -13.91
C ASP A 152 7.85 -6.14 -13.48
N GLU A 153 8.43 -5.41 -14.42
CA GLU A 153 8.95 -4.06 -14.21
C GLU A 153 7.85 -3.05 -13.86
N SER A 154 6.65 -3.22 -14.42
CA SER A 154 5.50 -2.36 -14.09
C SER A 154 5.18 -2.44 -12.61
N THR A 155 5.12 -3.64 -12.04
CA THR A 155 4.83 -3.78 -10.63
C THR A 155 5.98 -3.29 -9.74
N LYS A 156 7.24 -3.47 -10.15
CA LYS A 156 8.37 -2.88 -9.42
C LYS A 156 8.26 -1.36 -9.34
N LYS A 157 7.94 -0.69 -10.46
CA LYS A 157 7.71 0.76 -10.50
C LYS A 157 6.58 1.19 -9.57
N LYS A 158 5.44 0.47 -9.57
CA LYS A 158 4.32 0.75 -8.65
C LYS A 158 4.78 0.68 -7.19
N LEU A 159 5.51 -0.36 -6.80
CA LEU A 159 5.99 -0.53 -5.42
C LEU A 159 6.93 0.61 -4.99
N VAL A 160 7.85 1.03 -5.87
CA VAL A 160 8.73 2.19 -5.60
C VAL A 160 7.91 3.48 -5.42
N LEU A 161 6.89 3.71 -6.22
CA LEU A 161 6.07 4.93 -6.10
C LEU A 161 5.18 4.92 -4.85
N ARG A 162 4.72 3.74 -4.40
CA ARG A 162 3.90 3.59 -3.17
C ARG A 162 4.67 3.90 -1.90
N ILE A 163 5.99 3.77 -1.88
CA ILE A 163 6.79 4.13 -0.68
C ILE A 163 6.98 5.63 -0.50
N ILE A 164 6.79 6.45 -1.54
CA ILE A 164 7.12 7.89 -1.50
C ILE A 164 6.39 8.66 -0.38
N PRO A 165 5.08 8.44 -0.13
CA PRO A 165 4.39 9.05 1.01
C PRO A 165 4.97 8.71 2.39
N MET A 166 5.77 7.65 2.48
CA MET A 166 6.18 7.00 3.71
C MET A 166 7.54 7.46 4.21
N VAL A 167 8.37 7.99 3.31
CA VAL A 167 9.78 8.23 3.59
C VAL A 167 10.10 9.64 4.07
N GLY A 168 9.18 10.61 3.85
CA GLY A 168 9.28 11.92 4.47
C GLY A 168 9.12 13.09 3.51
N ALA A 169 9.45 14.28 3.98
CA ALA A 169 9.11 15.52 3.29
C ALA A 169 9.86 15.74 1.97
N ASN A 170 11.11 15.27 1.94
CA ASN A 170 11.96 15.39 0.77
C ASN A 170 11.84 14.20 -0.20
N ALA A 171 10.99 13.22 0.08
CA ALA A 171 10.90 11.98 -0.70
C ALA A 171 10.67 12.21 -2.21
N VAL A 172 9.79 13.14 -2.60
CA VAL A 172 9.60 13.46 -4.02
C VAL A 172 10.80 14.20 -4.61
N THR A 173 11.48 15.02 -3.81
CA THR A 173 12.72 15.71 -4.23
C THR A 173 13.86 14.71 -4.43
N ASP A 174 13.98 13.73 -3.55
CA ASP A 174 14.95 12.65 -3.64
C ASP A 174 14.64 11.71 -4.81
N LEU A 175 13.37 11.41 -5.06
CA LEU A 175 12.92 10.70 -6.25
C LEU A 175 13.26 11.47 -7.53
N MET A 176 12.99 12.77 -7.57
CA MET A 176 13.39 13.62 -8.71
C MET A 176 14.90 13.61 -8.90
N ARG A 177 15.69 13.59 -7.82
CA ARG A 177 17.14 13.50 -7.90
C ARG A 177 17.61 12.16 -8.46
N SER A 178 17.04 11.04 -8.02
CA SER A 178 17.37 9.72 -8.56
C SER A 178 17.02 9.61 -10.04
N ILE A 179 15.93 10.25 -10.47
CA ILE A 179 15.52 10.32 -11.87
C ILE A 179 16.43 11.23 -12.70
N TYR A 180 16.82 12.38 -12.14
CA TYR A 180 17.65 13.37 -12.83
C TYR A 180 18.97 12.78 -13.35
N ASP A 181 19.59 11.88 -12.60
CA ASP A 181 20.87 11.27 -12.96
C ASP A 181 20.76 10.13 -13.99
N ASN A 182 19.56 9.75 -14.42
CA ASN A 182 19.36 8.63 -15.33
C ASN A 182 19.66 8.98 -16.81
N SER A 183 19.22 10.16 -17.28
CA SER A 183 19.42 10.60 -18.68
C SER A 183 19.21 12.11 -18.85
N GLU A 184 19.61 12.67 -19.99
CA GLU A 184 19.36 14.08 -20.32
C GLU A 184 17.87 14.40 -20.42
N GLU A 185 17.07 13.48 -20.97
CA GLU A 185 15.61 13.62 -21.06
C GLU A 185 14.96 13.59 -19.67
N ALA A 186 15.44 12.70 -18.79
CA ALA A 186 14.99 12.64 -17.41
C ALA A 186 15.33 13.93 -16.64
N ALA A 187 16.53 14.49 -16.87
CA ALA A 187 16.92 15.78 -16.33
C ALA A 187 16.06 16.94 -16.89
N ALA A 188 15.72 16.91 -18.18
CA ALA A 188 14.84 17.90 -18.81
C ALA A 188 13.42 17.84 -18.22
N PHE A 189 12.89 16.64 -17.98
CA PHE A 189 11.62 16.43 -17.29
C PHE A 189 11.64 17.02 -15.88
N VAL A 190 12.66 16.70 -15.08
CA VAL A 190 12.76 17.21 -13.71
C VAL A 190 12.89 18.74 -13.70
N ASN A 191 13.66 19.32 -14.63
CA ASN A 191 13.77 20.78 -14.77
C ASN A 191 12.46 21.44 -15.26
N LYS A 192 11.63 20.74 -16.03
CA LYS A 192 10.28 21.20 -16.41
C LYS A 192 9.37 21.28 -15.19
N LEU A 193 9.45 20.31 -14.27
CA LEU A 193 8.69 20.35 -13.02
C LEU A 193 9.23 21.41 -12.05
N ARG A 194 10.55 21.55 -11.98
CA ARG A 194 11.21 22.50 -11.10
C ARG A 194 12.44 23.11 -11.79
N PRO A 195 12.35 24.35 -12.30
CA PRO A 195 13.49 25.04 -12.91
C PRO A 195 14.67 25.16 -11.94
N ASP A 196 15.88 25.01 -12.46
CA ASP A 196 17.13 25.05 -11.68
C ASP A 196 17.15 24.00 -10.55
N PHE A 197 16.64 22.79 -10.84
CA PHE A 197 16.44 21.74 -9.84
C PHE A 197 17.73 21.38 -9.11
N LEU A 198 18.87 21.28 -9.80
CA LEU A 198 20.12 20.85 -9.18
C LEU A 198 20.60 21.85 -8.12
N ARG A 199 20.41 23.16 -8.36
CA ARG A 199 20.73 24.19 -7.37
C ARG A 199 19.80 24.09 -6.17
N PHE A 200 18.51 23.89 -6.40
CA PHE A 200 17.54 23.67 -5.33
C PHE A 200 17.90 22.43 -4.50
N TYR A 201 18.19 21.30 -5.15
CA TYR A 201 18.53 20.06 -4.47
C TYR A 201 19.79 20.20 -3.61
N LYS A 202 20.82 20.93 -4.08
CA LYS A 202 22.02 21.22 -3.27
C LYS A 202 21.70 21.96 -1.97
N LEU A 203 20.67 22.80 -1.94
CA LEU A 203 20.23 23.45 -0.71
C LEU A 203 19.58 22.44 0.25
N VAL A 204 18.70 21.58 -0.27
CA VAL A 204 18.06 20.51 0.51
C VAL A 204 19.09 19.56 1.10
N ASP A 205 20.07 19.13 0.30
CA ASP A 205 21.13 18.22 0.72
C ASP A 205 22.02 18.86 1.81
N LYS A 206 22.34 20.15 1.64
CA LYS A 206 23.10 20.90 2.66
C LYS A 206 22.32 21.06 3.97
N GLU A 207 21.01 21.29 3.92
CA GLU A 207 20.15 21.30 5.12
C GLU A 207 20.09 19.94 5.81
N ARG A 208 20.11 18.85 5.02
CA ARG A 208 20.15 17.47 5.54
C ARG A 208 21.45 17.20 6.30
N ASP A 209 22.58 17.66 5.77
CA ASP A 209 23.90 17.51 6.40
C ASP A 209 24.15 18.49 7.56
N SER A 210 23.35 19.56 7.66
CA SER A 210 23.46 20.60 8.69
C SER A 210 22.18 20.65 9.54
N PRO A 211 21.99 19.69 10.48
CA PRO A 211 20.78 19.58 11.25
C PRO A 211 20.46 20.87 12.02
N ARG A 212 19.20 21.30 11.98
CA ARG A 212 18.71 22.46 12.75
C ARG A 212 18.93 22.32 14.26
N GLY A 213 19.09 21.08 14.73
CA GLY A 213 19.45 20.68 16.08
C GLY A 213 19.22 19.18 16.26
N VAL A 214 19.79 18.59 17.30
CA VAL A 214 19.53 17.20 17.69
C VAL A 214 18.98 17.24 19.11
N ILE A 215 17.83 16.61 19.34
CA ILE A 215 17.29 16.36 20.67
C ILE A 215 17.70 14.97 21.09
N THR A 216 18.44 14.86 22.19
CA THR A 216 18.68 13.57 22.84
C THR A 216 17.66 13.37 23.93
N PHE A 217 16.88 12.28 23.88
CA PHE A 217 15.92 11.95 24.93
C PHE A 217 16.49 10.86 25.85
N CYS A 218 16.35 11.05 27.16
CA CYS A 218 16.77 10.06 28.15
C CYS A 218 15.54 9.27 28.63
N PRO A 219 15.46 7.94 28.40
CA PRO A 219 14.39 7.11 28.94
C PRO A 219 14.37 7.14 30.48
N LEU A 220 13.19 7.02 31.08
CA LEU A 220 12.97 7.13 32.54
C LEU A 220 13.79 6.14 33.40
N ASN A 221 14.33 5.06 32.80
CA ASN A 221 15.08 4.01 33.48
C ASN A 221 16.53 3.88 32.99
N MET A 222 17.10 4.94 32.42
CA MET A 222 18.45 4.95 31.87
C MET A 222 19.25 6.14 32.41
N SER A 223 20.55 5.98 32.61
CA SER A 223 21.39 7.11 33.00
C SER A 223 21.70 8.00 31.78
N ILE A 224 21.94 9.28 32.02
CA ILE A 224 22.37 10.21 30.96
C ILE A 224 23.73 9.78 30.38
N GLU A 225 24.61 9.19 31.19
CA GLU A 225 25.91 8.69 30.76
C GLU A 225 25.77 7.54 29.77
N ASP A 226 24.85 6.60 30.01
CA ASP A 226 24.56 5.51 29.08
C ASP A 226 23.90 6.00 27.77
N VAL A 227 23.14 7.10 27.85
CA VAL A 227 22.47 7.71 26.69
C VAL A 227 23.45 8.48 25.81
N LEU A 228 24.46 9.12 26.42
CA LEU A 228 25.49 9.90 25.74
C LEU A 228 26.74 9.07 25.37
N ASP A 229 26.76 7.78 25.72
CA ASP A 229 27.85 6.90 25.36
C ASP A 229 28.01 6.86 23.82
N PRO A 230 29.19 7.21 23.27
CA PRO A 230 29.48 7.10 21.84
C PRO A 230 29.20 5.70 21.26
N SER A 231 29.22 4.66 22.10
CA SER A 231 28.93 3.28 21.72
C SER A 231 27.44 3.00 21.51
N ALA A 232 26.53 3.80 22.10
CA ALA A 232 25.08 3.64 21.97
C ALA A 232 24.54 4.09 20.60
N GLY A 233 25.34 4.82 19.82
CA GLY A 233 24.98 5.36 18.51
C GLY A 233 23.85 6.39 18.56
N SER A 234 23.27 6.73 17.41
CA SER A 234 22.17 7.71 17.28
C SER A 234 20.81 7.19 17.78
N LYS A 235 20.79 6.26 18.74
CA LYS A 235 19.59 5.54 19.18
C LYS A 235 18.62 6.43 19.96
N TYR A 236 19.15 7.42 20.68
CA TYR A 236 18.39 8.34 21.52
C TYR A 236 18.37 9.76 20.96
N GLU A 237 18.91 9.94 19.76
CA GLU A 237 18.99 11.21 19.05
C GLU A 237 17.82 11.35 18.08
N ILE A 238 17.14 12.49 18.15
CA ILE A 238 16.11 12.90 17.21
C ILE A 238 16.62 14.15 16.52
N ASN A 239 16.87 14.07 15.22
CA ASN A 239 17.18 15.26 14.44
C ASN A 239 15.93 16.14 14.32
N LEU A 240 16.10 17.44 14.55
CA LEU A 240 15.04 18.44 14.41
C LEU A 240 14.81 18.87 12.96
N ASN A 241 15.60 18.36 12.02
CA ASN A 241 15.16 18.30 10.64
C ASN A 241 13.90 17.43 10.62
N TYR A 242 12.79 17.97 10.12
CA TYR A 242 11.41 17.43 10.12
C TYR A 242 11.22 15.98 9.57
N GLU A 243 12.31 15.28 9.29
CA GLU A 243 12.39 13.88 8.86
C GLU A 243 12.48 12.88 10.03
N ASP A 244 13.09 13.25 11.16
CA ASP A 244 13.40 12.27 12.23
C ASP A 244 12.41 12.30 13.41
N ILE A 245 11.42 13.21 13.43
CA ILE A 245 10.34 13.12 14.41
C ILE A 245 9.46 11.93 13.98
N PRO A 246 9.49 10.80 14.71
CA PRO A 246 8.64 9.68 14.38
C PRO A 246 7.20 10.17 14.46
N CYS A 247 6.45 9.96 13.38
CA CYS A 247 5.03 10.32 13.38
C CYS A 247 4.38 9.60 14.56
N SER A 248 3.88 10.37 15.51
CA SER A 248 3.24 9.89 16.73
C SER A 248 1.94 9.15 16.37
N SER A 249 2.10 7.88 16.03
CA SER A 249 1.06 6.87 16.09
C SER A 249 1.70 5.61 16.64
N VAL A 250 2.08 5.66 17.92
CA VAL A 250 2.39 4.50 18.76
C VAL A 250 1.06 3.81 19.14
N GLY A 251 0.28 3.49 18.11
CA GLY A 251 -0.84 2.58 18.14
C GLY A 251 -0.64 1.65 16.96
N SER A 252 -0.90 0.35 17.12
CA SER A 252 -0.54 -0.72 16.18
C SER A 252 -1.20 -0.64 14.79
N ASP A 253 -1.83 0.49 14.44
CA ASP A 253 -2.72 0.64 13.29
C ASP A 253 -2.56 2.01 12.58
N SER A 254 -1.31 2.41 12.36
CA SER A 254 -0.96 3.62 11.61
C SER A 254 -1.13 3.45 10.09
N VAL A 255 -1.35 4.54 9.35
CA VAL A 255 -1.34 4.51 7.86
C VAL A 255 0.00 3.96 7.34
N MET A 256 1.10 4.29 8.02
CA MET A 256 2.43 3.80 7.72
C MET A 256 2.49 2.27 7.81
N SER A 257 1.95 1.66 8.86
CA SER A 257 1.90 0.20 8.98
C SER A 257 1.05 -0.44 7.89
N ARG A 258 -0.12 0.12 7.55
CA ARG A 258 -0.98 -0.39 6.47
C ARG A 258 -0.32 -0.29 5.09
N LEU A 259 0.39 0.81 4.83
CA LEU A 259 1.15 0.98 3.59
C LEU A 259 2.33 0.00 3.52
N LEU A 260 3.06 -0.21 4.63
CA LEU A 260 4.14 -1.19 4.68
C LEU A 260 3.61 -2.62 4.45
N LYS A 261 2.43 -2.96 4.98
CA LYS A 261 1.74 -4.21 4.64
C LYS A 261 1.42 -4.28 3.14
N SER A 262 0.92 -3.20 2.53
CA SER A 262 0.59 -3.16 1.08
C SER A 262 1.77 -3.39 0.13
N ILE A 263 3.00 -3.23 0.64
CA ILE A 263 4.23 -3.52 -0.10
C ILE A 263 4.67 -4.97 0.13
N ASP A 264 4.35 -5.57 1.27
CA ASP A 264 4.60 -6.97 1.55
C ASP A 264 3.59 -7.85 0.80
N ARG A 265 4.00 -8.33 -0.38
CA ARG A 265 3.17 -9.17 -1.25
C ARG A 265 2.66 -10.43 -0.55
N ARG A 266 3.37 -10.94 0.46
CA ARG A 266 3.05 -12.21 1.14
C ARG A 266 1.74 -12.14 1.92
N GLU A 267 1.40 -10.99 2.50
CA GLU A 267 0.10 -10.82 3.17
C GLU A 267 -1.05 -10.67 2.15
N PHE A 268 -0.80 -10.04 1.00
CA PHE A 268 -1.81 -9.87 -0.06
C PHE A 268 -1.95 -11.09 -0.99
N GLU A 269 -1.12 -12.12 -0.82
CA GLU A 269 -1.32 -13.45 -1.43
C GLU A 269 -2.44 -14.24 -0.74
N GLU A 270 -2.89 -13.82 0.44
CA GLU A 270 -4.12 -14.33 1.02
C GLU A 270 -5.31 -13.90 0.15
N THR A 271 -5.75 -14.81 -0.71
CA THR A 271 -7.08 -14.72 -1.30
C THR A 271 -8.09 -14.69 -0.16
N PRO A 272 -9.06 -13.76 -0.18
CA PRO A 272 -10.12 -13.78 0.83
C PRO A 272 -10.82 -15.14 0.76
N ILE A 273 -10.89 -15.83 1.89
CA ILE A 273 -11.56 -17.13 1.96
C ILE A 273 -13.06 -16.85 1.87
N LEU A 274 -13.62 -16.97 0.67
CA LEU A 274 -15.04 -16.80 0.42
C LEU A 274 -15.77 -18.11 0.67
N LEU A 275 -16.78 -18.04 1.52
CA LEU A 275 -17.66 -19.15 1.79
C LEU A 275 -18.91 -19.04 0.91
N ARG A 276 -19.32 -20.17 0.33
CA ARG A 276 -20.66 -20.32 -0.25
C ARG A 276 -21.72 -20.19 0.85
N ASP A 277 -22.96 -19.88 0.52
CA ASP A 277 -23.98 -19.61 1.54
C ASP A 277 -24.20 -20.78 2.50
N TYR A 278 -24.24 -22.02 2.00
CA TYR A 278 -24.30 -23.20 2.84
C TYR A 278 -23.05 -23.37 3.74
N GLN A 279 -21.88 -22.90 3.29
CA GLN A 279 -20.65 -22.95 4.07
C GLN A 279 -20.66 -21.92 5.20
N LYS A 280 -21.27 -20.74 4.98
CA LYS A 280 -21.48 -19.72 6.02
C LYS A 280 -22.36 -20.27 7.14
N GLU A 281 -23.47 -20.92 6.78
CA GLU A 281 -24.36 -21.61 7.74
C GLU A 281 -23.58 -22.65 8.56
N LEU A 282 -22.75 -23.48 7.90
CA LEU A 282 -21.98 -24.52 8.58
C LEU A 282 -20.98 -24.00 9.61
N CYS A 283 -20.50 -22.76 9.50
CA CYS A 283 -19.52 -22.21 10.44
C CYS A 283 -20.07 -21.16 11.41
N GLU A 284 -21.33 -20.73 11.28
CA GLU A 284 -21.94 -19.74 12.17
C GLU A 284 -21.76 -20.08 13.66
N SER A 285 -22.08 -21.32 14.05
CA SER A 285 -21.91 -21.78 15.44
C SER A 285 -20.43 -21.79 15.89
N SER A 286 -19.52 -22.19 15.01
CA SER A 286 -18.07 -22.21 15.28
C SER A 286 -17.49 -20.80 15.44
N LEU A 287 -17.98 -19.83 14.67
CA LEU A 287 -17.52 -18.43 14.72
C LEU A 287 -17.91 -17.75 16.03
N LEU A 288 -19.00 -18.21 16.68
CA LEU A 288 -19.42 -17.79 18.01
C LEU A 288 -18.59 -18.42 19.14
N GLY A 289 -17.60 -19.28 18.81
CA GLY A 289 -16.76 -19.96 19.78
C GLY A 289 -17.41 -21.20 20.41
N ILE A 290 -18.48 -21.72 19.81
CA ILE A 290 -19.17 -22.93 20.28
C ILE A 290 -18.48 -24.16 19.68
N ASN A 291 -18.16 -25.14 20.53
CA ASN A 291 -17.62 -26.43 20.08
C ASN A 291 -18.63 -27.12 19.15
N THR A 292 -18.30 -27.18 17.86
CA THR A 292 -19.21 -27.61 16.80
C THR A 292 -18.60 -28.74 15.99
N ILE A 293 -19.39 -29.78 15.71
CA ILE A 293 -19.01 -30.84 14.77
C ILE A 293 -19.63 -30.51 13.41
N ILE A 294 -18.79 -30.16 12.44
CA ILE A 294 -19.23 -29.88 11.06
C ILE A 294 -19.22 -31.17 10.26
N ALA A 295 -20.42 -31.69 9.96
CA ALA A 295 -20.60 -32.85 9.09
C ALA A 295 -21.10 -32.40 7.71
N ALA A 296 -20.26 -32.55 6.69
CA ALA A 296 -20.62 -32.27 5.31
C ALA A 296 -20.05 -33.34 4.36
N PRO A 297 -20.70 -33.62 3.22
CA PRO A 297 -20.23 -34.59 2.24
C PRO A 297 -18.80 -34.34 1.74
N THR A 298 -18.18 -35.36 1.16
CA THR A 298 -16.89 -35.23 0.48
C THR A 298 -17.02 -34.32 -0.73
N GLY A 299 -16.06 -33.41 -0.92
CA GLY A 299 -16.13 -32.40 -1.99
C GLY A 299 -16.86 -31.10 -1.62
N SER A 300 -17.54 -31.02 -0.46
CA SER A 300 -18.27 -29.81 -0.01
C SER A 300 -17.36 -28.68 0.53
N GLY A 301 -16.03 -28.79 0.37
CA GLY A 301 -15.09 -27.75 0.79
C GLY A 301 -14.90 -27.61 2.31
N LYS A 302 -15.00 -28.72 3.08
CA LYS A 302 -14.77 -28.72 4.55
C LYS A 302 -13.44 -28.06 4.96
N THR A 303 -12.39 -28.24 4.17
CA THR A 303 -11.07 -27.63 4.42
C THR A 303 -11.12 -26.11 4.31
N VAL A 304 -11.90 -25.57 3.37
CA VAL A 304 -12.09 -24.12 3.19
C VAL A 304 -12.85 -23.54 4.38
N VAL A 305 -13.89 -24.24 4.86
CA VAL A 305 -14.64 -23.88 6.07
C VAL A 305 -13.73 -23.88 7.31
N ALA A 306 -12.88 -24.91 7.45
CA ALA A 306 -11.92 -24.98 8.55
C ALA A 306 -10.90 -23.84 8.51
N ALA A 307 -10.33 -23.54 7.33
CA ALA A 307 -9.39 -22.44 7.15
C ALA A 307 -10.04 -21.08 7.51
N TYR A 308 -11.30 -20.86 7.13
CA TYR A 308 -12.06 -19.67 7.49
C TYR A 308 -12.25 -19.54 9.02
N ILE A 309 -12.63 -20.63 9.70
CA ILE A 309 -12.81 -20.65 11.16
C ILE A 309 -11.48 -20.34 11.86
N ILE A 310 -10.37 -20.94 11.42
CA ILE A 310 -9.03 -20.71 11.98
C ILE A 310 -8.63 -19.25 11.82
N LYS A 311 -8.79 -18.68 10.62
CA LYS A 311 -8.47 -17.28 10.33
C LYS A 311 -9.27 -16.33 11.25
N ASN A 312 -10.58 -16.49 11.31
CA ASN A 312 -11.43 -15.67 12.19
C ASN A 312 -11.05 -15.83 13.67
N HIS A 313 -10.65 -17.02 14.10
CA HIS A 313 -10.19 -17.24 15.47
C HIS A 313 -8.90 -16.48 15.77
N LEU A 314 -7.91 -16.53 14.87
CA LEU A 314 -6.64 -15.81 15.03
C LEU A 314 -6.83 -14.28 15.04
N GLU A 315 -7.63 -13.74 14.12
CA GLU A 315 -7.94 -12.31 14.07
C GLU A 315 -8.64 -11.82 15.36
N ASN A 316 -9.54 -12.63 15.93
CA ASN A 316 -10.21 -12.30 17.19
C ASN A 316 -9.26 -12.40 18.41
N LEU A 317 -8.23 -13.26 18.35
CA LEU A 317 -7.19 -13.33 19.36
C LEU A 317 -6.26 -12.11 19.30
N GLU A 318 -5.87 -11.67 18.11
CA GLU A 318 -5.07 -10.45 17.91
C GLU A 318 -5.79 -9.20 18.44
N ARG A 319 -7.10 -9.11 18.21
CA ARG A 319 -7.94 -8.01 18.74
C ARG A 319 -8.14 -8.05 20.26
N SER A 320 -7.94 -9.21 20.89
CA SER A 320 -8.15 -9.41 22.33
C SER A 320 -6.86 -9.49 23.14
N ASP A 321 -5.72 -9.19 22.53
CA ASP A 321 -4.37 -9.20 23.13
C ASP A 321 -4.00 -10.55 23.81
N ARG A 322 -4.65 -11.64 23.34
CA ARG A 322 -4.44 -13.00 23.82
C ARG A 322 -3.50 -13.73 22.88
N LYS A 323 -2.41 -14.30 23.42
CA LYS A 323 -1.45 -15.06 22.60
C LYS A 323 -2.09 -16.31 22.00
N PRO A 324 -1.93 -16.58 20.69
CA PRO A 324 -2.36 -17.83 20.09
C PRO A 324 -1.58 -19.00 20.68
N LYS A 325 -2.28 -20.07 21.05
CA LYS A 325 -1.65 -21.34 21.43
C LYS A 325 -1.32 -22.13 20.18
N VAL A 326 -0.09 -21.96 19.68
CA VAL A 326 0.54 -22.96 18.79
C VAL A 326 1.25 -23.94 19.71
N ARG A 327 0.89 -25.22 19.63
CA ARG A 327 1.44 -26.27 20.49
C ARG A 327 2.60 -26.97 19.83
#